data_AF-A0A7S4CAC7-F1
#
_entry.id   AF-A0A7S4CAC7-F1
#
_cell.length_a   1.000
_cell.length_b   1.000
_cell.length_c   1.000
_cell.angle_alpha   90.00
_cell.angle_beta   90.00
_cell.angle_gamma   90.00
#
_symmetry.space_group_name_H-M   'P 1'
#
loop_
_entity.id
_entity.type
_entity.pdbx_description
1 polymer ?
#
loop_
_entity_poly.entity_id
_entity_poly.type
_entity_poly.pdbx_seq_one_letter_code
_entity_poly.pdbx_strand_id
1 'polypeptide(L)'
;MLHRCKTLDGPVQKLTDMYLLLYADSQLYGPQESDMSRVIVQWMKDARRDWAQEEADKKPRAKRKKNKKPHPAANGPAEDGPKDLADAAPAALEMKDYRHGTHVIDTEAALEVISKMLASSQLVALDLEALVIKGQQHHGPLSLLQMCTPRGGVCLVDVLTLGKAAIVKHLGPMLTNARTQKLMFDCRADSQSLYEQLGIRLNGVIDLQLYIAYTQWVKNRGREQNRIGLNGALSKYLNEYEGRQYDEVSLRMRKGEKVWDERPLPQLLQDY
;
A
#
# COMPACT_ATOMS: atom_id res chain seq x y z
N MET A 1 -22.22 -1.75 -12.38
CA MET A 1 -21.87 -0.34 -12.63
C MET A 1 -21.07 0.17 -11.43
N LEU A 2 -19.81 -0.23 -11.33
CA LEU A 2 -18.86 0.28 -10.33
C LEU A 2 -17.97 1.27 -11.09
N HIS A 3 -18.13 2.56 -10.82
CA HIS A 3 -17.27 3.57 -11.39
C HIS A 3 -15.88 3.42 -10.79
N ARG A 4 -14.90 3.21 -11.67
CA ARG A 4 -13.48 3.05 -11.33
C ARG A 4 -13.01 4.23 -10.51
N CYS A 5 -12.46 3.95 -9.34
CA CYS A 5 -11.67 4.90 -8.57
C CYS A 5 -10.41 5.17 -9.40
N LYS A 6 -10.35 6.32 -10.08
CA LYS A 6 -9.09 6.81 -10.65
C LYS A 6 -8.35 7.52 -9.52
N THR A 7 -7.27 6.88 -9.06
CA THR A 7 -6.04 7.40 -8.44
C THR A 7 -5.67 6.60 -7.19
N LEU A 8 -4.83 5.58 -7.38
CA LEU A 8 -3.78 5.04 -6.49
C LEU A 8 -3.33 3.71 -7.11
N ASP A 9 -2.30 3.76 -7.97
CA ASP A 9 -1.77 2.58 -8.66
C ASP A 9 -0.72 1.90 -7.74
N GLY A 10 -1.03 0.71 -7.22
CA GLY A 10 -0.10 -0.11 -6.45
C GLY A 10 -0.72 -1.42 -5.96
N PRO A 11 0.06 -2.51 -5.83
CA PRO A 11 -0.44 -3.87 -5.63
C PRO A 11 -1.17 -4.01 -4.30
N VAL A 12 -0.69 -3.34 -3.25
CA VAL A 12 -1.31 -3.33 -1.92
C VAL A 12 -2.67 -2.63 -1.90
N GLN A 13 -2.85 -1.54 -2.66
CA GLN A 13 -4.16 -0.90 -2.78
C GLN A 13 -5.14 -1.83 -3.50
N LYS A 14 -4.68 -2.52 -4.54
CA LYS A 14 -5.50 -3.50 -5.26
C LYS A 14 -5.92 -4.67 -4.38
N LEU A 15 -5.12 -5.08 -3.39
CA LEU A 15 -5.55 -6.09 -2.40
C LEU A 15 -6.78 -5.60 -1.63
N THR A 16 -6.75 -4.36 -1.15
CA THR A 16 -7.89 -3.73 -0.45
C THR A 16 -9.13 -3.73 -1.33
N ASP A 17 -9.01 -3.26 -2.56
CA ASP A 17 -10.14 -3.18 -3.51
C ASP A 17 -10.69 -4.57 -3.86
N MET A 18 -9.81 -5.55 -4.03
CA MET A 18 -10.20 -6.93 -4.30
C MET A 18 -10.96 -7.54 -3.12
N TYR A 19 -10.52 -7.29 -1.89
CA TYR A 19 -11.28 -7.72 -0.71
C TYR A 19 -12.68 -7.11 -0.70
N LEU A 20 -12.83 -5.83 -1.04
CA LEU A 20 -14.15 -5.18 -1.10
C LEU A 20 -15.08 -5.87 -2.11
N LEU A 21 -14.56 -6.27 -3.28
CA LEU A 21 -15.35 -6.96 -4.29
C LEU A 21 -15.70 -8.39 -3.88
N LEU A 22 -14.73 -9.14 -3.35
CA LEU A 22 -14.96 -10.49 -2.83
C LEU A 22 -15.97 -10.50 -1.69
N TYR A 23 -15.86 -9.51 -0.81
CA TYR A 23 -16.79 -9.30 0.27
C TYR A 23 -18.20 -9.02 -0.27
N ALA A 24 -18.35 -8.07 -1.21
CA ALA A 24 -19.64 -7.78 -1.83
C ALA A 24 -20.23 -9.00 -2.56
N ASP A 25 -19.40 -9.78 -3.24
CA ASP A 25 -19.81 -11.02 -3.92
C ASP A 25 -20.29 -12.08 -2.92
N SER A 26 -19.59 -12.25 -1.79
CA SER A 26 -20.01 -13.18 -0.73
C SER A 26 -21.41 -12.87 -0.17
N GLN A 27 -21.81 -11.59 -0.14
CA GLN A 27 -23.14 -11.16 0.28
C GLN A 27 -24.23 -11.53 -0.74
N LEU A 28 -23.89 -11.66 -2.02
CA LEU A 28 -24.82 -12.06 -3.08
C LEU A 28 -25.08 -13.57 -3.13
N TYR A 29 -24.14 -14.38 -2.62
CA TYR A 29 -24.21 -15.84 -2.69
C TYR A 29 -24.51 -16.53 -1.34
N GLY A 30 -24.57 -15.79 -0.23
CA GLY A 30 -24.84 -16.29 1.14
C GLY A 30 -23.68 -17.13 1.72
N PRO A 31 -23.35 -17.03 3.02
CA PRO A 31 -24.18 -17.57 4.11
C PRO A 31 -24.17 -16.73 5.42
N GLN A 32 -24.96 -17.15 6.42
CA GLN A 32 -25.18 -16.53 7.74
C GLN A 32 -24.07 -15.57 8.23
N GLU A 33 -24.47 -14.31 8.46
CA GLU A 33 -23.63 -13.22 8.94
C GLU A 33 -22.93 -13.56 10.27
N SER A 34 -21.60 -13.50 10.28
CA SER A 34 -20.83 -13.32 11.51
C SER A 34 -20.82 -11.84 11.89
N ASP A 35 -20.77 -11.54 13.19
CA ASP A 35 -20.86 -10.18 13.75
C ASP A 35 -19.79 -9.21 13.20
N MET A 36 -18.59 -9.73 12.89
CA MET A 36 -17.53 -8.95 12.24
C MET A 36 -17.88 -8.49 10.82
N SER A 37 -18.66 -9.29 10.09
CA SER A 37 -19.10 -8.96 8.73
C SER A 37 -19.99 -7.71 8.76
N ARG A 38 -20.85 -7.58 9.77
CA ARG A 38 -21.76 -6.43 9.94
C ARG A 38 -21.03 -5.13 10.28
N VAL A 39 -20.06 -5.19 11.19
CA VAL A 39 -19.25 -4.02 11.60
C VAL A 39 -18.47 -3.46 10.42
N ILE A 40 -17.85 -4.35 9.63
CA ILE A 40 -17.04 -3.99 8.46
C ILE A 40 -17.94 -3.40 7.34
N VAL A 41 -19.14 -3.96 7.12
CA VAL A 41 -20.12 -3.40 6.16
C VAL A 41 -20.60 -2.02 6.56
N GLN A 42 -20.92 -1.83 7.83
CA GLN A 42 -21.39 -0.54 8.32
C GLN A 42 -20.30 0.52 8.15
N TRP A 43 -19.06 0.18 8.50
CA TRP A 43 -17.89 1.03 8.30
C TRP A 43 -17.66 1.42 6.82
N MET A 44 -17.85 0.50 5.88
CA MET A 44 -17.72 0.77 4.44
C MET A 44 -18.85 1.67 3.89
N LYS A 45 -20.08 1.50 4.39
CA LYS A 45 -21.20 2.39 4.05
C LYS A 45 -20.92 3.81 4.52
N ASP A 46 -20.32 3.94 5.70
CA ASP A 46 -19.98 5.23 6.28
C ASP A 46 -18.80 5.87 5.54
N ALA A 47 -17.73 5.10 5.25
CA ALA A 47 -16.59 5.58 4.45
C ALA A 47 -16.98 6.06 3.04
N ARG A 48 -17.90 5.35 2.39
CA ARG A 48 -18.42 5.74 1.06
C ARG A 48 -19.26 7.01 1.12
N ARG A 49 -20.01 7.21 2.20
CA ARG A 49 -20.82 8.41 2.41
C ARG A 49 -19.94 9.63 2.69
N ASP A 50 -18.92 9.47 3.53
CA ASP A 50 -17.93 10.50 3.84
C ASP A 50 -17.21 10.96 2.57
N TRP A 51 -16.74 10.02 1.74
CA TRP A 51 -16.06 10.33 0.48
C TRP A 51 -16.96 11.06 -0.53
N ALA A 52 -18.21 10.63 -0.68
CA ALA A 52 -19.15 11.28 -1.58
C ALA A 52 -19.47 12.72 -1.16
N GLN A 53 -19.48 13.00 0.15
CA GLN A 53 -19.65 14.33 0.70
C GLN A 53 -18.41 15.21 0.43
N GLU A 54 -17.20 14.67 0.64
CA GLU A 54 -15.95 15.39 0.38
C GLU A 54 -15.75 15.73 -1.11
N GLU A 55 -16.17 14.86 -2.04
CA GLU A 55 -16.16 15.15 -3.48
C GLU A 55 -17.19 16.21 -3.87
N ALA A 56 -18.38 16.20 -3.25
CA ALA A 56 -19.40 17.22 -3.48
C ALA A 56 -18.95 18.62 -3.02
N ASP A 57 -18.11 18.67 -1.98
CA ASP A 57 -17.61 19.93 -1.39
C ASP A 57 -16.41 20.53 -2.16
N LYS A 58 -15.82 19.80 -3.12
CA LYS A 58 -14.76 20.30 -4.01
C LYS A 58 -15.35 21.23 -5.09
N LYS A 59 -15.46 22.53 -4.81
CA LYS A 59 -15.79 23.54 -5.84
C LYS A 59 -14.71 23.59 -6.94
N PRO A 60 -15.07 23.64 -8.24
CA PRO A 60 -14.09 23.71 -9.32
C PRO A 60 -13.33 25.05 -9.28
N ARG A 61 -12.00 24.97 -9.20
CA ARG A 61 -11.08 26.12 -9.24
C ARG A 61 -11.14 26.76 -10.64
N ALA A 62 -11.60 28.01 -10.72
CA ALA A 62 -11.66 28.77 -11.97
C ALA A 62 -10.27 28.86 -12.63
N LYS A 63 -10.20 28.48 -13.93
CA LYS A 63 -8.96 28.52 -14.73
C LYS A 63 -8.47 29.96 -14.87
N ARG A 64 -7.35 30.28 -14.21
CA ARG A 64 -6.67 31.57 -14.28
C ARG A 64 -5.89 31.68 -15.60
N LYS A 65 -6.34 32.54 -16.53
CA LYS A 65 -5.68 32.83 -17.82
C LYS A 65 -4.27 33.40 -17.59
N LYS A 66 -3.24 32.77 -18.17
CA LYS A 66 -1.86 33.30 -18.23
C LYS A 66 -1.78 34.39 -19.31
N ASN A 67 -1.60 35.64 -18.91
CA ASN A 67 -1.14 36.71 -19.81
C ASN A 67 0.40 36.75 -19.80
N LYS A 68 1.01 36.60 -20.97
CA LYS A 68 2.43 36.90 -21.22
C LYS A 68 2.65 38.43 -21.14
N LYS A 69 3.71 38.86 -20.45
CA LYS A 69 4.28 40.22 -20.58
C LYS A 69 5.73 40.10 -21.06
N PRO A 70 6.25 41.06 -21.85
CA PRO A 70 7.63 41.07 -22.33
C PRO A 70 8.58 41.81 -21.37
N HIS A 71 9.87 41.52 -21.51
CA HIS A 71 11.02 42.18 -20.85
C HIS A 71 11.19 43.65 -21.25
N PRO A 72 11.89 44.44 -20.41
CA PRO A 72 13.16 45.01 -20.86
C PRO A 72 14.29 44.98 -19.81
N ALA A 73 15.46 45.49 -20.22
CA ALA A 73 16.81 45.24 -19.71
C ALA A 73 17.34 46.22 -18.64
N ALA A 74 18.37 45.72 -17.94
CA ALA A 74 19.59 46.32 -17.35
C ALA A 74 19.58 47.68 -16.61
N ASN A 75 20.08 47.65 -15.37
CA ASN A 75 21.25 48.42 -14.87
C ASN A 75 21.53 48.06 -13.37
N GLY A 76 22.79 47.83 -12.99
CA GLY A 76 23.23 47.62 -11.58
C GLY A 76 23.63 48.94 -10.89
N PRO A 77 24.49 48.97 -9.85
CA PRO A 77 24.86 47.94 -8.85
C PRO A 77 24.72 48.48 -7.38
N ALA A 78 24.78 47.61 -6.36
CA ALA A 78 25.32 47.93 -5.02
C ALA A 78 25.22 46.72 -4.06
N GLU A 79 26.27 46.59 -3.26
CA GLU A 79 26.54 45.58 -2.24
C GLU A 79 25.62 45.67 -1.02
N ASP A 80 25.29 44.53 -0.40
CA ASP A 80 25.28 44.42 1.07
C ASP A 80 25.40 42.93 1.49
N GLY A 81 26.09 42.70 2.60
CA GLY A 81 26.58 41.41 3.08
C GLY A 81 25.54 40.36 3.54
N PRO A 82 26.01 39.19 4.01
CA PRO A 82 25.19 37.98 4.16
C PRO A 82 24.23 38.11 5.34
N LYS A 83 22.92 38.00 5.06
CA LYS A 83 21.91 37.77 6.09
C LYS A 83 21.64 36.28 6.19
N ASP A 84 22.13 35.72 7.29
CA ASP A 84 21.65 34.55 8.00
C ASP A 84 20.32 33.98 7.46
N LEU A 85 20.43 32.96 6.61
CA LEU A 85 19.36 31.98 6.45
C LEU A 85 19.47 31.04 7.65
N ALA A 86 18.92 31.48 8.77
CA ALA A 86 18.65 30.61 9.90
C ALA A 86 17.85 29.41 9.39
N ASP A 87 18.40 28.22 9.62
CA ASP A 87 17.78 26.94 9.33
C ASP A 87 16.35 26.93 9.87
N ALA A 88 15.37 27.03 8.96
CA ALA A 88 14.01 26.73 9.29
C ALA A 88 13.97 25.25 9.68
N ALA A 89 13.70 24.97 10.96
CA ALA A 89 13.47 23.61 11.42
C ALA A 89 12.46 22.94 10.45
N PRO A 90 12.73 21.71 9.99
CA PRO A 90 11.85 21.04 9.04
C PRO A 90 10.43 21.00 9.62
N ALA A 91 9.45 21.31 8.79
CA ALA A 91 8.04 21.26 9.18
C ALA A 91 7.72 19.89 9.78
N ALA A 92 6.99 19.87 10.89
CA ALA A 92 6.60 18.62 11.55
C ALA A 92 5.75 17.77 10.58
N LEU A 93 6.14 16.51 10.39
CA LEU A 93 5.41 15.54 9.57
C LEU A 93 4.05 15.21 10.22
N GLU A 94 2.98 15.25 9.44
CA GLU A 94 1.62 14.98 9.92
C GLU A 94 0.96 13.83 9.14
N MET A 95 -0.02 13.19 9.78
CA MET A 95 -0.78 12.08 9.19
C MET A 95 -1.52 12.46 7.89
N LYS A 96 -1.85 13.75 7.72
CA LYS A 96 -2.48 14.27 6.49
C LYS A 96 -1.57 14.19 5.27
N ASP A 97 -0.26 14.22 5.47
CA ASP A 97 0.74 14.24 4.40
C ASP A 97 0.82 12.89 3.67
N TYR A 98 0.33 11.82 4.31
CA TYR A 98 0.37 10.45 3.82
C TYR A 98 -1.00 9.91 3.38
N ARG A 99 -2.01 10.77 3.24
CA ARG A 99 -3.39 10.34 2.89
C ARG A 99 -3.55 9.89 1.44
N HIS A 100 -2.70 10.36 0.54
CA HIS A 100 -2.84 10.14 -0.91
C HIS A 100 -1.48 9.93 -1.57
N GLY A 101 -1.45 9.17 -2.65
CA GLY A 101 -0.22 8.84 -3.38
C GLY A 101 0.59 7.71 -2.74
N THR A 102 1.76 7.48 -3.32
CA THR A 102 2.76 6.50 -2.88
C THR A 102 3.91 7.24 -2.19
N HIS A 103 4.32 6.76 -1.02
CA HIS A 103 5.30 7.41 -0.16
C HIS A 103 6.41 6.44 0.22
N VAL A 104 7.65 6.78 -0.11
CA VAL A 104 8.82 6.08 0.43
C VAL A 104 9.08 6.57 1.85
N ILE A 105 9.12 5.64 2.79
CA ILE A 105 9.32 5.90 4.22
C ILE A 105 10.70 5.38 4.59
N ASP A 106 11.68 6.29 4.64
CA ASP A 106 13.10 6.00 4.88
C ASP A 106 13.67 6.72 6.13
N THR A 107 12.82 7.47 6.85
CA THR A 107 13.18 8.11 8.13
C THR A 107 12.32 7.60 9.28
N GLU A 108 12.90 7.51 10.48
CA GLU A 108 12.17 7.04 11.66
C GLU A 108 11.03 8.00 12.05
N ALA A 109 11.19 9.31 11.81
CA ALA A 109 10.14 10.30 12.07
C ALA A 109 8.90 10.06 11.19
N ALA A 110 9.08 9.79 9.89
CA ALA A 110 7.99 9.42 9.00
C ALA A 110 7.37 8.08 9.42
N LEU A 111 8.19 7.09 9.78
CA LEU A 111 7.73 5.79 10.26
C LEU A 111 6.87 5.89 11.54
N GLU A 112 7.20 6.80 12.45
CA GLU A 112 6.41 7.04 13.66
C GLU A 112 5.02 7.61 13.32
N VAL A 113 4.92 8.52 12.36
CA VAL A 113 3.64 9.09 11.93
C VAL A 113 2.79 8.01 11.24
N ILE A 114 3.39 7.23 10.34
CA ILE A 114 2.72 6.15 9.62
C ILE A 114 2.28 5.03 10.56
N SER A 115 3.08 4.67 11.57
CA SER A 115 2.70 3.60 12.51
C SER A 115 1.44 3.95 13.30
N LYS A 116 1.27 5.22 13.70
CA LYS A 116 0.04 5.72 14.34
C LYS A 116 -1.16 5.64 13.40
N MET A 117 -0.99 6.00 12.13
CA MET A 117 -2.04 5.82 11.12
C MET A 117 -2.45 4.37 10.98
N LEU A 118 -1.49 3.47 10.78
CA LEU A 118 -1.74 2.04 10.59
C LEU A 118 -2.41 1.42 11.82
N ALA A 119 -1.95 1.77 13.03
CA ALA A 119 -2.51 1.28 14.29
C ALA A 119 -3.94 1.77 14.56
N SER A 120 -4.35 2.91 13.98
CA SER A 120 -5.72 3.41 14.07
C SER A 120 -6.69 2.70 13.11
N SER A 121 -6.17 1.97 12.13
CA SER A 121 -7.00 1.22 11.18
C SER A 121 -7.35 -0.17 11.70
N GLN A 122 -8.57 -0.61 11.44
CA GLN A 122 -8.99 -2.00 11.67
C GLN A 122 -8.48 -2.95 10.57
N LEU A 123 -8.14 -2.41 9.40
CA LEU A 123 -7.73 -3.17 8.22
C LEU A 123 -6.51 -2.48 7.58
N VAL A 124 -5.47 -3.25 7.32
CA VAL A 124 -4.24 -2.83 6.65
C VAL A 124 -3.95 -3.84 5.56
N ALA A 125 -3.80 -3.39 4.31
CA ALA A 125 -3.22 -4.25 3.29
C ALA A 125 -1.69 -4.22 3.42
N LEU A 126 -1.07 -5.39 3.29
CA LEU A 126 0.35 -5.61 3.54
C LEU A 126 0.93 -6.52 2.46
N ASP A 127 2.08 -6.12 1.93
CA ASP A 127 2.91 -6.94 1.06
C ASP A 127 4.40 -6.69 1.36
N LEU A 128 5.25 -7.65 1.01
CA LEU A 128 6.68 -7.63 1.31
C LEU A 128 7.50 -7.82 0.04
N GLU A 129 8.56 -7.02 -0.08
CA GLU A 129 9.53 -7.21 -1.16
C GLU A 129 10.90 -7.58 -0.61
N ALA A 130 11.43 -8.67 -1.14
CA ALA A 130 12.64 -9.30 -0.66
C ALA A 130 13.39 -9.99 -1.81
N LEU A 131 14.67 -10.30 -1.59
CA LEU A 131 15.45 -11.02 -2.57
C LEU A 131 14.84 -12.40 -2.88
N VAL A 132 14.54 -12.67 -4.15
CA VAL A 132 14.10 -13.99 -4.60
C VAL A 132 15.31 -14.90 -4.78
N ILE A 133 15.42 -15.95 -3.98
CA ILE A 133 16.49 -16.95 -4.09
C ILE A 133 15.95 -18.16 -4.88
N LYS A 134 16.55 -18.43 -6.05
CA LYS A 134 16.15 -19.56 -6.89
C LYS A 134 16.24 -20.88 -6.14
N GLY A 135 15.20 -21.69 -6.25
CA GLY A 135 15.14 -23.03 -5.66
C GLY A 135 14.83 -23.04 -4.16
N GLN A 136 14.58 -21.88 -3.54
CA GLN A 136 14.13 -21.80 -2.15
C GLN A 136 12.67 -21.37 -2.09
N GLN A 137 11.95 -21.88 -1.07
CA GLN A 137 10.56 -21.50 -0.80
C GLN A 137 10.44 -20.22 0.04
N HIS A 138 11.56 -19.74 0.59
CA HIS A 138 11.61 -18.60 1.49
C HIS A 138 12.30 -17.43 0.78
N HIS A 139 11.93 -16.22 1.17
CA HIS A 139 12.63 -15.05 0.67
C HIS A 139 14.03 -14.95 1.30
N GLY A 140 14.95 -14.35 0.55
CA GLY A 140 16.18 -13.81 1.09
C GLY A 140 15.93 -12.54 1.93
N PRO A 141 16.97 -11.71 2.11
CA PRO A 141 16.85 -10.47 2.89
C PRO A 141 15.67 -9.61 2.47
N LEU A 142 14.91 -9.14 3.47
CA LEU A 142 13.77 -8.24 3.32
C LEU A 142 14.24 -6.82 2.99
N SER A 143 13.68 -6.23 1.94
CA SER A 143 14.09 -4.92 1.41
C SER A 143 13.04 -3.84 1.64
N LEU A 144 11.74 -4.16 1.45
CA LEU A 144 10.63 -3.24 1.64
C LEU A 144 9.43 -3.90 2.33
N LEU A 145 8.68 -3.10 3.09
CA LEU A 145 7.30 -3.40 3.44
C LEU A 145 6.39 -2.43 2.68
N GLN A 146 5.34 -2.94 2.07
CA GLN A 146 4.34 -2.14 1.40
C GLN A 146 3.04 -2.20 2.20
N MET A 147 2.47 -1.04 2.54
CA MET A 147 1.31 -0.99 3.43
C MET A 147 0.35 0.10 3.00
N CYS A 148 -0.95 -0.16 3.07
CA CYS A 148 -1.94 0.91 3.01
C CYS A 148 -3.12 0.65 3.94
N THR A 149 -3.85 1.70 4.24
CA THR A 149 -5.17 1.61 4.88
C THR A 149 -6.22 2.04 3.85
N PRO A 150 -7.50 1.67 4.00
CA PRO A 150 -8.50 2.04 2.99
C PRO A 150 -8.75 3.55 2.84
N ARG A 151 -8.24 4.38 3.77
CA ARG A 151 -8.35 5.85 3.74
C ARG A 151 -6.98 6.55 3.65
N GLY A 152 -5.90 5.80 3.41
CA GLY A 152 -4.52 6.32 3.39
C GLY A 152 -3.81 6.02 2.06
N GLY A 153 -2.67 6.67 1.86
CA GLY A 153 -1.79 6.39 0.74
C GLY A 153 -1.03 5.08 0.90
N VAL A 154 -0.33 4.67 -0.16
CA VAL A 154 0.58 3.52 -0.14
C VAL A 154 1.89 3.95 0.51
N CYS A 155 2.31 3.22 1.52
CA CYS A 155 3.57 3.44 2.23
C CYS A 155 4.55 2.34 1.85
N LEU A 156 5.69 2.72 1.29
CA LEU A 156 6.82 1.85 0.95
C LEU A 156 7.89 2.05 2.04
N VAL A 157 7.85 1.23 3.08
CA VAL A 157 8.76 1.31 4.22
C VAL A 157 10.09 0.66 3.87
N ASP A 158 11.15 1.47 3.85
CA ASP A 158 12.51 1.06 3.50
C ASP A 158 13.19 0.34 4.67
N VAL A 159 13.10 -0.99 4.66
CA VAL A 159 13.68 -1.84 5.72
C VAL A 159 15.21 -1.74 5.73
N LEU A 160 15.84 -1.55 4.57
CA LEU A 160 17.29 -1.44 4.46
C LEU A 160 17.80 -0.16 5.11
N THR A 161 17.12 0.96 4.86
CA THR A 161 17.52 2.27 5.43
C THR A 161 17.15 2.40 6.90
N LEU A 162 15.95 1.97 7.29
CA LEU A 162 15.45 2.11 8.67
C LEU A 162 16.04 1.07 9.63
N GLY A 163 16.37 -0.12 9.12
CA GLY A 163 16.89 -1.22 9.88
C GLY A 163 15.87 -1.89 10.82
N LYS A 164 16.20 -3.12 11.23
CA LYS A 164 15.33 -4.00 12.04
C LYS A 164 14.77 -3.32 13.30
N ALA A 165 15.60 -2.56 14.02
CA ALA A 165 15.20 -1.98 15.30
C ALA A 165 14.04 -0.99 15.15
N ALA A 166 14.09 -0.11 14.14
CA ALA A 166 13.02 0.84 13.85
C ALA A 166 11.74 0.12 13.41
N ILE A 167 11.85 -0.88 12.53
CA ILE A 167 10.70 -1.66 12.06
C ILE A 167 10.00 -2.38 13.23
N VAL A 168 10.77 -3.06 14.08
CA VAL A 168 10.21 -3.78 15.24
C VAL A 168 9.56 -2.80 16.22
N LYS A 169 10.20 -1.67 16.51
CA LYS A 169 9.68 -0.65 17.44
C LYS A 169 8.36 -0.06 16.96
N HIS A 170 8.28 0.34 15.70
CA HIS A 170 7.14 1.12 15.20
C HIS A 170 6.03 0.26 14.58
N LEU A 171 6.36 -0.80 13.84
CA LEU A 171 5.36 -1.64 13.16
C LEU A 171 5.04 -2.94 13.90
N GLY A 172 5.95 -3.43 14.74
CA GLY A 172 5.77 -4.66 15.53
C GLY A 172 4.45 -4.71 16.31
N PRO A 173 4.04 -3.67 17.05
CA PRO A 173 2.77 -3.66 17.78
C PRO A 173 1.55 -3.88 16.85
N MET A 174 1.52 -3.26 15.68
CA MET A 174 0.40 -3.40 14.73
C MET A 174 0.42 -4.77 14.02
N LEU A 175 1.61 -5.24 13.61
CA LEU A 175 1.78 -6.53 12.92
C LEU A 175 1.41 -7.72 13.82
N THR A 176 1.64 -7.62 15.13
CA THR A 176 1.30 -8.68 16.11
C THR A 176 -0.12 -8.56 16.69
N ASN A 177 -0.81 -7.44 16.46
CA ASN A 177 -2.15 -7.21 16.98
C ASN A 177 -3.24 -7.94 16.17
N ALA A 178 -3.92 -8.91 16.78
CA ALA A 178 -5.01 -9.66 16.14
C ALA A 178 -6.26 -8.81 15.81
N ARG A 179 -6.45 -7.66 16.46
CA ARG A 179 -7.58 -6.75 16.19
C ARG A 179 -7.40 -5.91 14.92
N THR A 180 -6.17 -5.69 14.51
CA THR A 180 -5.87 -5.07 13.22
C THR A 180 -5.71 -6.18 12.19
N GLN A 181 -6.66 -6.28 11.26
CA GLN A 181 -6.61 -7.28 10.20
C GLN A 181 -5.55 -6.91 9.17
N LYS A 182 -4.67 -7.85 8.83
CA LYS A 182 -3.68 -7.70 7.76
C LYS A 182 -4.16 -8.46 6.54
N LEU A 183 -4.52 -7.72 5.52
CA LEU A 183 -4.94 -8.26 4.24
C LEU A 183 -3.71 -8.51 3.38
N MET A 184 -3.47 -9.76 3.02
CA MET A 184 -2.28 -10.19 2.28
C MET A 184 -2.66 -11.17 1.19
N PHE A 185 -1.75 -11.42 0.25
CA PHE A 185 -1.95 -12.41 -0.80
C PHE A 185 -0.81 -13.43 -0.76
N ASP A 186 -1.11 -14.69 -0.44
CA ASP A 186 -0.09 -15.74 -0.35
C ASP A 186 1.03 -15.45 0.67
N CYS A 187 0.65 -15.13 1.90
CA CYS A 187 1.55 -14.57 2.91
C CYS A 187 2.52 -15.59 3.56
N ARG A 188 2.70 -16.77 2.97
CA ARG A 188 3.46 -17.87 3.57
C ARG A 188 4.91 -17.49 3.79
N ALA A 189 5.57 -17.07 2.72
CA ALA A 189 6.98 -16.68 2.76
C ALA A 189 7.16 -15.34 3.48
N ASP A 190 6.22 -14.40 3.35
CA ASP A 190 6.20 -13.14 4.10
C ASP A 190 6.20 -13.35 5.61
N SER A 191 5.28 -14.20 6.09
CA SER A 191 5.14 -14.49 7.53
C SER A 191 6.41 -15.09 8.11
N GLN A 192 7.08 -15.94 7.34
CA GLN A 192 8.35 -16.53 7.72
C GLN A 192 9.48 -15.49 7.72
N SER A 193 9.58 -14.63 6.71
CA SER A 193 10.57 -13.55 6.68
C SER A 193 10.41 -12.59 7.85
N LEU A 194 9.18 -12.20 8.19
CA LEU A 194 8.91 -11.38 9.37
C LEU A 194 9.38 -12.06 10.65
N TYR A 195 9.14 -13.36 10.79
CA TYR A 195 9.55 -14.10 11.98
C TYR A 195 11.06 -14.30 12.07
N GLU A 196 11.69 -14.81 11.02
CA GLU A 196 13.11 -15.17 11.02
C GLU A 196 14.02 -13.93 11.03
N GLN A 197 13.68 -12.91 10.23
CA GLN A 197 14.54 -11.74 10.06
C GLN A 197 14.25 -10.67 11.11
N LEU A 198 12.97 -10.44 11.45
CA LEU A 198 12.56 -9.37 12.37
C LEU A 198 12.13 -9.87 13.76
N GLY A 199 11.87 -11.17 13.95
CA GLY A 199 11.33 -11.69 15.21
C GLY A 199 9.84 -11.41 15.41
N ILE A 200 9.12 -11.03 14.34
CA ILE A 200 7.71 -10.62 14.41
C ILE A 200 6.82 -11.82 14.09
N ARG A 201 5.97 -12.22 15.05
CA ARG A 201 4.91 -13.21 14.82
C ARG A 201 3.66 -12.51 14.31
N LEU A 202 3.49 -12.51 13.00
CA LEU A 202 2.33 -11.91 12.34
C LEU A 202 1.02 -12.55 12.83
N ASN A 203 0.01 -11.74 13.13
CA ASN A 203 -1.28 -12.20 13.67
C ASN A 203 -2.45 -11.45 13.01
N GLY A 204 -3.68 -11.98 13.02
CA GLY A 204 -4.84 -11.29 12.43
C GLY A 204 -4.77 -11.20 10.90
N VAL A 205 -4.23 -12.22 10.22
CA VAL A 205 -4.06 -12.23 8.76
C VAL A 205 -5.32 -12.71 8.07
N ILE A 206 -5.67 -12.05 6.97
CA ILE A 206 -6.62 -12.51 5.95
C ILE A 206 -5.83 -12.75 4.67
N ASP A 207 -5.57 -14.03 4.36
CA ASP A 207 -4.94 -14.42 3.10
C ASP A 207 -6.01 -14.49 1.99
N LEU A 208 -5.93 -13.54 1.06
CA LEU A 208 -6.86 -13.42 -0.05
C LEU A 208 -6.77 -14.59 -1.04
N GLN A 209 -5.58 -15.16 -1.26
CA GLN A 209 -5.44 -16.30 -2.16
C GLN A 209 -6.22 -17.50 -1.60
N LEU A 210 -6.10 -17.75 -0.29
CA LEU A 210 -6.84 -18.82 0.38
C LEU A 210 -8.34 -18.54 0.42
N TYR A 211 -8.75 -17.29 0.69
CA TYR A 211 -10.16 -16.90 0.66
C TYR A 211 -10.78 -17.14 -0.73
N ILE A 212 -10.08 -16.74 -1.79
CA ILE A 212 -10.52 -16.95 -3.18
C ILE A 212 -10.57 -18.45 -3.52
N ALA A 213 -9.59 -19.24 -3.10
CA ALA A 213 -9.59 -20.68 -3.34
C ALA A 213 -10.76 -21.36 -2.63
N TYR A 214 -11.01 -21.01 -1.36
CA TYR A 214 -12.11 -21.56 -0.58
C TYR A 214 -13.48 -21.20 -1.16
N THR A 215 -13.71 -19.93 -1.51
CA THR A 215 -14.97 -19.49 -2.11
C THR A 215 -15.25 -20.20 -3.44
N GLN A 216 -14.24 -20.42 -4.27
CA GLN A 216 -14.38 -21.20 -5.52
C GLN A 216 -14.67 -22.68 -5.24
N TRP A 217 -13.98 -23.28 -4.27
CA TRP A 217 -14.22 -24.66 -3.88
C TRP A 217 -15.67 -24.88 -3.42
N VAL A 218 -16.20 -23.96 -2.59
CA VAL A 218 -17.61 -23.98 -2.16
C VAL A 218 -18.56 -23.83 -3.35
N LYS A 219 -18.34 -22.82 -4.21
CA LYS A 219 -19.18 -22.59 -5.42
C LYS A 219 -19.20 -23.79 -6.36
N ASN A 220 -18.06 -24.48 -6.49
CA ASN A 220 -17.89 -25.65 -7.34
C ASN A 220 -18.26 -26.97 -6.64
N ARG A 221 -18.93 -26.92 -5.48
CA ARG A 221 -19.38 -28.10 -4.71
C ARG A 221 -18.25 -29.09 -4.46
N GLY A 222 -17.07 -28.57 -4.16
CA GLY A 222 -15.89 -29.34 -3.82
C GLY A 222 -15.09 -29.93 -4.98
N ARG A 223 -15.45 -29.61 -6.25
CA ARG A 223 -14.86 -30.27 -7.43
C ARG A 223 -13.58 -29.65 -7.97
N GLU A 224 -13.18 -28.49 -7.48
CA GLU A 224 -11.99 -27.80 -7.99
C GLU A 224 -11.34 -26.90 -6.93
N GLN A 225 -10.01 -27.00 -6.80
CA GLN A 225 -9.17 -26.09 -6.00
C GLN A 225 -8.08 -25.51 -6.90
N ASN A 226 -8.42 -24.49 -7.68
CA ASN A 226 -7.41 -23.75 -8.42
C ASN A 226 -6.96 -22.55 -7.60
N ARG A 227 -5.68 -22.55 -7.22
CA ARG A 227 -5.01 -21.36 -6.70
C ARG A 227 -4.81 -20.39 -7.86
N ILE A 228 -5.37 -19.21 -7.72
CA ILE A 228 -5.17 -18.11 -8.67
C ILE A 228 -4.00 -17.26 -8.18
N GLY A 229 -3.08 -16.89 -9.07
CA GLY A 229 -2.04 -15.91 -8.75
C GLY A 229 -2.62 -14.50 -8.63
N LEU A 230 -1.85 -13.56 -8.05
CA LEU A 230 -2.31 -12.18 -7.83
C LEU A 230 -2.83 -11.55 -9.12
N ASN A 231 -2.06 -11.55 -10.21
CA ASN A 231 -2.47 -10.99 -11.50
C ASN A 231 -3.75 -11.63 -12.06
N GLY A 232 -3.94 -12.93 -11.85
CA GLY A 232 -5.18 -13.60 -12.23
C GLY A 232 -6.36 -13.10 -11.40
N ALA A 233 -6.14 -12.88 -10.10
CA ALA A 233 -7.16 -12.38 -9.19
C ALA A 233 -7.51 -10.91 -9.49
N LEU A 234 -6.52 -10.06 -9.71
CA LEU A 234 -6.69 -8.67 -10.16
C LEU A 234 -7.51 -8.59 -11.46
N SER A 235 -7.15 -9.42 -12.44
CA SER A 235 -7.87 -9.49 -13.72
C SER A 235 -9.32 -9.94 -13.52
N LYS A 236 -9.53 -10.97 -12.70
CA LYS A 236 -10.86 -11.54 -12.45
C LYS A 236 -11.78 -10.59 -11.68
N TYR A 237 -11.28 -9.93 -10.63
CA TYR A 237 -12.12 -9.16 -9.72
C TYR A 237 -12.10 -7.68 -10.04
N LEU A 238 -10.95 -7.07 -10.32
CA LEU A 238 -10.84 -5.64 -10.58
C LEU A 238 -10.96 -5.28 -12.07
N ASN A 239 -10.97 -6.27 -12.96
CA ASN A 239 -10.80 -6.06 -14.41
C ASN A 239 -9.53 -5.22 -14.69
N GLU A 240 -8.51 -5.47 -13.87
CA GLU A 240 -7.19 -4.87 -13.96
C GLU A 240 -6.18 -5.93 -14.35
N TYR A 241 -5.38 -5.62 -15.35
CA TYR A 241 -4.24 -6.42 -15.71
C TYR A 241 -3.03 -5.52 -15.58
N GLU A 242 -2.13 -5.87 -14.65
CA GLU A 242 -0.76 -5.39 -14.74
C GLU A 242 -0.22 -5.91 -16.07
N GLY A 243 -0.24 -5.05 -17.08
CA GLY A 243 0.26 -5.38 -18.40
C GLY A 243 1.73 -5.78 -18.37
N ARG A 244 2.30 -5.98 -19.56
CA ARG A 244 3.74 -6.20 -19.75
C ARG A 244 4.66 -5.07 -19.24
N GLN A 245 4.09 -4.04 -18.61
CA GLN A 245 4.77 -2.87 -18.06
C GLN A 245 5.83 -3.23 -17.03
N TYR A 246 5.61 -4.30 -16.26
CA TYR A 246 6.53 -4.76 -15.22
C TYR A 246 7.23 -6.08 -15.54
N ASP A 247 7.13 -6.56 -16.79
CA ASP A 247 7.77 -7.82 -17.22
C ASP A 247 9.28 -7.79 -16.99
N GLU A 248 9.91 -6.63 -17.14
CA GLU A 248 11.33 -6.43 -16.87
C GLU A 248 11.65 -6.63 -15.39
N VAL A 249 10.88 -6.01 -14.48
CA VAL A 249 11.03 -6.18 -13.03
C VAL A 249 10.87 -7.65 -12.66
N SER A 250 9.79 -8.30 -13.13
CA SER A 250 9.56 -9.72 -12.88
C SER A 250 10.65 -10.62 -13.48
N LEU A 251 11.23 -10.26 -14.63
CA LEU A 251 12.34 -11.00 -15.22
C LEU A 251 13.61 -10.89 -14.37
N ARG A 252 13.93 -9.69 -13.89
CA ARG A 252 15.09 -9.43 -13.03
C ARG A 252 14.95 -10.14 -11.68
N MET A 253 13.77 -10.10 -11.06
CA MET A 253 13.44 -10.88 -9.86
C MET A 253 13.63 -12.39 -10.10
N ARG A 254 13.13 -12.93 -11.22
CA ARG A 254 13.32 -14.34 -11.60
C ARG A 254 14.78 -14.70 -11.86
N LYS A 255 15.63 -13.74 -12.23
CA LYS A 255 17.08 -13.97 -12.36
C LYS A 255 17.80 -13.99 -11.00
N GLY A 256 17.12 -13.59 -9.92
CA GLY A 256 17.70 -13.48 -8.57
C GLY A 256 18.47 -12.17 -8.39
N GLU A 257 18.15 -11.15 -9.19
CA GLU A 257 18.73 -9.82 -9.00
C GLU A 257 18.15 -9.16 -7.75
N LYS A 258 18.97 -8.35 -7.07
CA LYS A 258 18.57 -7.56 -5.89
C LYS A 258 17.81 -6.28 -6.30
N VAL A 259 16.74 -6.47 -7.08
CA VAL A 259 15.96 -5.36 -7.67
C VAL A 259 15.47 -4.39 -6.59
N TRP A 260 14.99 -4.93 -5.48
CA TRP A 260 14.45 -4.15 -4.36
C TRP A 260 15.48 -3.50 -3.45
N ASP A 261 16.78 -3.74 -3.66
CA ASP A 261 17.87 -3.10 -2.90
C ASP A 261 18.35 -1.81 -3.59
N GLU A 262 17.84 -1.48 -4.79
CA GLU A 262 18.23 -0.28 -5.52
C GLU A 262 17.83 1.01 -4.78
N ARG A 263 18.78 1.94 -4.60
CA ARG A 263 18.55 3.22 -3.91
C ARG A 263 19.15 4.41 -4.70
N PRO A 264 18.44 5.57 -4.76
CA PRO A 264 17.07 5.79 -4.29
C PRO A 264 16.09 4.87 -5.02
N LEU A 265 14.99 4.47 -4.36
CA LEU A 265 14.06 3.48 -4.93
C LEU A 265 13.52 4.01 -6.28
N PRO A 266 13.81 3.34 -7.42
CA PRO A 266 13.40 3.84 -8.73
C PRO A 266 11.88 3.99 -8.84
N GLN A 267 11.41 5.01 -9.55
CA GLN A 267 9.97 5.27 -9.71
C GLN A 267 9.23 4.04 -10.27
N LEU A 268 9.84 3.31 -11.21
CA LEU A 268 9.27 2.08 -11.75
C LEU A 268 8.99 1.02 -10.67
N LEU A 269 9.83 0.94 -9.63
CA LEU A 269 9.64 0.03 -8.50
C LEU A 269 8.68 0.60 -7.44
N GLN A 270 8.52 1.93 -7.38
CA GLN A 270 7.50 2.55 -6.55
C GLN A 270 6.09 2.36 -7.14
N ASP A 271 5.99 2.34 -8.47
CA ASP A 271 4.73 2.16 -9.21
C ASP A 271 4.36 0.68 -9.40
N TYR A 272 5.28 -0.26 -9.14
CA TYR A 272 5.08 -1.71 -9.26
C TYR A 272 4.07 -2.21 -8.23
#